data_AF-A0A936QQE9-F1
#
_entry.id   AF-A0A936QQE9-F1
#
_cell.length_a   1.000
_cell.length_b   1.000
_cell.length_c   1.000
_cell.angle_alpha   90.00
_cell.angle_beta   90.00
_cell.angle_gamma   90.00
#
_symmetry.space_group_name_H-M   'P 1'
#
loop_
_entity.id
_entity.type
_entity.pdbx_description
1 polymer ?
#
loop_
_entity_poly.entity_id
_entity_poly.type
_entity_poly.pdbx_seq_one_letter_code
_entity_poly.pdbx_strand_id
1 'polypeptide(L)'
;MAAALFIGYSFKPAPQETTYTYRQFSTIESVVPAGLGRSRIIISDKGDQEVGKDLMNFYSVVGINFKNIANNDKLIVDNINQFTGEGWELYSVNTGVQSNEKTGIFITRYLFRKPV
;
A
#
# COMPACT_ATOMS: atom_id res chain seq x y z
N MET A 1 -25.16 -38.68 -50.45
CA MET A 1 -24.26 -37.60 -50.01
C MET A 1 -24.56 -37.37 -48.53
N ALA A 2 -23.74 -37.92 -47.63
CA ALA A 2 -23.98 -37.88 -46.19
C ALA A 2 -23.14 -36.75 -45.57
N ALA A 3 -23.81 -35.78 -44.94
CA ALA A 3 -23.15 -34.68 -44.25
C ALA A 3 -22.68 -35.18 -42.87
N ALA A 4 -21.36 -35.18 -42.66
CA ALA A 4 -20.77 -35.46 -41.35
C ALA A 4 -20.85 -34.20 -40.48
N LEU A 5 -21.62 -34.26 -39.39
CA LEU A 5 -21.63 -33.25 -38.33
C LEU A 5 -20.39 -33.43 -37.44
N PHE A 6 -19.43 -32.52 -37.57
CA PHE A 6 -18.32 -32.39 -36.63
C PHE A 6 -18.79 -31.64 -35.39
N ILE A 7 -19.00 -32.37 -34.29
CA ILE A 7 -19.21 -31.78 -32.96
C ILE A 7 -17.83 -31.38 -32.44
N GLY A 8 -17.48 -30.10 -32.59
CA GLY A 8 -16.26 -29.54 -32.02
C GLY A 8 -16.41 -29.39 -30.50
N TYR A 9 -15.76 -30.26 -29.73
CA TYR A 9 -15.58 -30.04 -28.29
C TYR A 9 -14.61 -28.87 -28.09
N SER A 10 -15.14 -27.70 -27.70
CA SER A 10 -14.31 -26.58 -27.27
C SER A 10 -13.65 -26.92 -25.93
N PHE A 11 -12.34 -27.16 -25.95
CA PHE A 11 -11.53 -27.22 -24.73
C PHE A 11 -11.56 -25.84 -24.05
N LYS A 12 -12.18 -25.75 -22.86
CA LYS A 12 -11.95 -24.64 -21.95
C LYS A 12 -10.75 -25.03 -21.09
N PRO A 13 -9.60 -24.33 -21.15
CA PRO A 13 -8.50 -24.60 -20.23
C PRO A 13 -9.02 -24.43 -18.79
N ALA A 14 -8.62 -25.33 -17.89
CA ALA A 14 -8.93 -25.19 -16.47
C ALA A 14 -8.36 -23.86 -15.96
N PRO A 15 -9.06 -23.14 -15.06
CA PRO A 15 -8.52 -21.92 -14.47
C PRO A 15 -7.16 -22.23 -13.83
N GLN A 16 -6.11 -21.59 -14.31
CA GLN A 16 -4.79 -21.79 -13.73
C GLN A 16 -4.71 -20.98 -12.44
N GLU A 17 -4.60 -21.66 -11.31
CA GLU A 17 -4.43 -21.02 -10.00
C GLU A 17 -3.14 -20.18 -10.02
N THR A 18 -3.29 -18.87 -10.07
CA THR A 18 -2.15 -17.95 -10.04
C THR A 18 -1.72 -17.78 -8.60
N THR A 19 -0.48 -18.16 -8.30
CA THR A 19 0.12 -17.91 -6.99
C THR A 19 0.67 -16.49 -6.94
N TYR A 20 0.59 -15.84 -5.79
CA TYR A 20 1.08 -14.47 -5.60
C TYR A 20 2.11 -14.41 -4.49
N THR A 21 3.11 -13.57 -4.70
CA THR A 21 3.94 -13.04 -3.61
C THR A 21 3.42 -11.66 -3.22
N TYR A 22 3.67 -11.26 -1.97
CA TYR A 22 3.14 -10.04 -1.39
C TYR A 22 4.25 -9.14 -0.85
N ARG A 23 4.01 -7.84 -0.95
CA ARG A 23 4.82 -6.78 -0.36
C ARG A 23 3.87 -5.73 0.19
N GLN A 24 4.24 -5.09 1.30
CA GLN A 24 3.46 -4.03 1.91
C GLN A 24 4.37 -2.84 2.17
N PHE A 25 3.86 -1.63 1.96
CA PHE A 25 4.36 -0.51 2.74
C PHE A 25 3.23 0.10 3.57
N SER A 26 3.58 0.62 4.74
CA SER A 26 2.66 1.24 5.67
C SER A 26 3.11 2.65 5.99
N THR A 27 2.20 3.62 5.97
CA THR A 27 2.45 4.94 6.57
C THR A 27 2.00 4.90 8.02
N ILE A 28 2.85 5.37 8.92
CA ILE A 28 2.54 5.55 10.34
C ILE A 28 2.67 7.04 10.61
N GLU A 29 1.55 7.72 10.83
CA GLU A 29 1.49 9.17 10.95
C GLU A 29 0.97 9.56 12.34
N SER A 30 1.89 10.10 13.14
CA SER A 30 1.63 10.46 14.51
C SER A 30 1.08 11.89 14.61
N VAL A 31 -0.03 12.04 15.31
CA VAL A 31 -0.57 13.32 15.76
C VAL A 31 -0.25 13.45 17.23
N VAL A 32 0.78 14.23 17.53
CA VAL A 32 1.24 14.52 18.90
C VAL A 32 1.28 16.04 19.07
N PRO A 33 0.87 16.58 20.24
CA PRO A 33 0.93 18.00 20.52
C PRO A 33 2.34 18.54 20.30
N ALA A 34 2.42 19.80 19.87
CA ALA A 34 3.68 20.48 19.52
C ALA A 34 4.51 19.81 18.41
N GLY A 35 3.98 18.81 17.70
CA GLY A 35 4.65 18.20 16.54
C GLY A 35 5.81 17.26 16.89
N LEU A 36 5.87 16.76 18.13
CA LEU A 36 6.95 15.89 18.61
C LEU A 36 6.86 14.42 18.13
N GLY A 37 5.82 14.07 17.37
CA GLY A 37 5.61 12.74 16.84
C GLY A 37 6.66 12.36 15.79
N ARG A 38 6.99 11.07 15.69
CA ARG A 38 7.83 10.51 14.63
C ARG A 38 6.96 9.70 13.69
N SER A 39 6.72 10.25 12.50
CA SER A 39 5.98 9.58 11.45
C SER A 39 6.95 8.90 10.49
N ARG A 40 6.60 7.76 9.92
CA ARG A 40 7.48 7.03 8.97
C ARG A 40 6.74 6.06 8.08
N ILE A 41 7.41 5.69 7.00
CA ILE A 41 7.05 4.55 6.18
C ILE A 41 7.77 3.30 6.69
N ILE A 42 7.06 2.17 6.76
CA ILE A 42 7.64 0.84 6.98
C ILE A 42 7.33 -0.02 5.76
N ILE A 43 8.34 -0.68 5.22
CA ILE A 43 8.20 -1.62 4.09
C ILE A 43 8.38 -3.03 4.64
N SER A 44 7.58 -3.98 4.18
CA SER A 44 7.62 -5.37 4.61
C SER A 44 7.41 -6.30 3.43
N ASP A 45 8.24 -7.33 3.30
CA ASP A 45 8.06 -8.39 2.31
C ASP A 45 8.29 -9.77 2.92
N LYS A 46 8.71 -10.76 2.13
CA LYS A 46 8.76 -12.18 2.52
C LYS A 46 9.94 -12.46 3.46
N GLY A 47 9.89 -11.89 4.66
CA GLY A 47 10.84 -12.13 5.75
C GLY A 47 11.48 -10.87 6.31
N ASP A 48 11.55 -9.81 5.52
CA ASP A 48 12.28 -8.60 5.89
C ASP A 48 11.36 -7.41 6.15
N GLN A 49 11.81 -6.56 7.08
CA GLN A 49 11.18 -5.27 7.36
C GLN A 49 12.24 -4.19 7.21
N GLU A 50 11.94 -3.22 6.36
CA GLU A 50 12.80 -2.06 6.10
C GLU A 50 12.14 -0.80 6.64
N VAL A 51 12.93 0.02 7.34
CA VAL A 51 12.49 1.37 7.71
C VAL A 51 12.64 2.24 6.47
N GLY A 52 11.50 2.70 5.93
CA GLY A 52 11.46 3.58 4.79
C GLY A 52 11.76 5.04 5.16
N LYS A 53 11.33 5.95 4.29
CA LYS A 53 11.51 7.39 4.50
C LYS A 53 10.72 7.87 5.72
N ASP A 54 11.32 8.78 6.49
CA ASP A 54 10.60 9.49 7.55
C ASP A 54 9.53 10.40 6.93
N LEU A 55 8.39 10.47 7.59
CA LEU A 55 7.29 11.35 7.24
C LEU A 55 7.28 12.55 8.20
N MET A 56 6.82 13.70 7.71
CA MET A 56 6.74 14.90 8.52
C MET A 56 5.47 14.91 9.38
N ASN A 57 5.52 15.69 10.46
CA ASN A 57 4.42 15.88 11.40
C ASN A 57 3.27 16.68 10.79
N PHE A 58 2.03 16.30 11.11
CA PHE A 58 0.83 17.04 10.68
C PHE A 58 0.59 18.34 11.43
N TYR A 59 1.05 18.45 12.67
CA TYR A 59 0.76 19.60 13.55
C TYR A 59 2.04 20.29 14.03
N SER A 60 1.94 21.60 14.15
CA SER A 60 2.91 22.48 14.82
C SER A 60 2.23 23.16 16.00
N VAL A 61 2.94 24.05 16.70
CA VAL A 61 2.35 24.88 17.77
C VAL A 61 1.30 25.87 17.25
N VAL A 62 1.29 26.18 15.94
CA VAL A 62 0.32 27.10 15.31
C VAL A 62 -0.85 26.39 14.63
N GLY A 63 -0.90 25.06 14.68
CA GLY A 63 -1.93 24.24 14.03
C GLY A 63 -1.40 23.33 12.92
N ILE A 64 -2.26 22.99 11.96
CA ILE A 64 -1.98 22.01 10.91
C ILE A 64 -0.93 22.55 9.93
N ASN A 65 0.06 21.71 9.59
CA ASN A 65 1.08 22.01 8.60
C ASN A 65 0.75 21.32 7.27
N PHE A 66 0.00 22.01 6.41
CA PHE A 66 -0.41 21.49 5.10
C PHE A 66 0.75 21.23 4.14
N LYS A 67 1.88 21.94 4.29
CA LYS A 67 3.09 21.69 3.50
C LYS A 67 3.70 20.33 3.86
N ASN A 68 3.69 19.98 5.15
CA ASN A 68 4.15 18.67 5.60
C ASN A 68 3.26 17.55 5.04
N ILE A 69 1.94 17.75 5.10
CA ILE A 69 0.97 16.80 4.55
C ILE A 69 1.21 16.59 3.04
N ALA A 70 1.28 17.67 2.25
CA ALA A 70 1.51 17.56 0.82
C ALA A 70 2.84 16.85 0.46
N ASN A 71 3.88 17.07 1.26
CA ASN A 71 5.16 16.38 1.09
C ASN A 71 5.06 14.89 1.46
N ASN A 72 4.33 14.54 2.51
CA ASN A 72 4.06 13.13 2.85
C ASN A 72 3.27 12.44 1.73
N ASP A 73 2.23 13.09 1.20
CA ASP A 73 1.42 12.58 0.09
C ASP A 73 2.30 12.30 -1.15
N LYS A 74 3.23 13.20 -1.45
CA LYS A 74 4.21 12.96 -2.53
C LYS A 74 5.04 11.70 -2.27
N LEU A 75 5.54 11.49 -1.05
CA LEU A 75 6.32 10.30 -0.72
C LEU A 75 5.50 9.01 -0.84
N ILE A 76 4.22 9.05 -0.49
CA ILE A 76 3.29 7.92 -0.65
C ILE A 76 3.12 7.59 -2.12
N VAL A 77 2.81 8.60 -2.95
CA VAL A 77 2.65 8.44 -4.41
C VAL A 77 3.95 7.93 -5.05
N ASP A 78 5.10 8.46 -4.65
CA ASP A 78 6.41 8.03 -5.16
C ASP A 78 6.65 6.53 -4.86
N ASN A 79 6.29 6.03 -3.66
CA ASN A 79 6.41 4.60 -3.31
C ASN A 79 5.44 3.72 -4.10
N ILE A 80 4.18 4.17 -4.29
CA ILE A 80 3.21 3.44 -5.12
C ILE A 80 3.75 3.32 -6.53
N ASN A 81 4.18 4.44 -7.13
CA ASN A 81 4.73 4.47 -8.48
C ASN A 81 5.97 3.58 -8.61
N GLN A 82 6.86 3.60 -7.61
CA GLN A 82 8.02 2.72 -7.58
C GLN A 82 7.60 1.24 -7.65
N PHE A 83 6.76 0.78 -6.73
CA PHE A 83 6.36 -0.64 -6.70
C PHE A 83 5.57 -1.04 -7.95
N THR A 84 4.70 -0.17 -8.47
CA THR A 84 3.99 -0.45 -9.72
C THR A 84 4.94 -0.49 -10.92
N GLY A 85 5.98 0.36 -10.94
CA GLY A 85 7.04 0.33 -11.96
C GLY A 85 7.89 -0.93 -11.91
N GLU A 86 8.04 -1.54 -10.72
CA GLU A 86 8.66 -2.84 -10.50
C GLU A 86 7.73 -4.04 -10.85
N GLY A 87 6.51 -3.76 -11.32
CA GLY A 87 5.54 -4.76 -11.75
C GLY A 87 4.69 -5.35 -10.62
N TRP A 88 4.61 -4.67 -9.48
CA TRP A 88 3.65 -5.01 -8.43
C TRP A 88 2.28 -4.37 -8.69
N GLU A 89 1.21 -5.11 -8.42
CA GLU A 89 -0.16 -4.58 -8.44
C GLU A 89 -0.53 -4.08 -7.04
N LEU A 90 -1.02 -2.84 -6.93
CA LEU A 90 -1.67 -2.38 -5.70
C LEU A 90 -2.98 -3.16 -5.52
N TYR A 91 -3.00 -4.08 -4.56
CA TYR A 91 -4.09 -5.03 -4.37
C TYR A 91 -5.12 -4.54 -3.35
N SER A 92 -4.67 -3.99 -2.22
CA SER A 92 -5.57 -3.44 -1.22
C SER A 92 -4.96 -2.24 -0.49
N VAL A 93 -5.83 -1.36 -0.01
CA VAL A 93 -5.48 -0.27 0.89
C VAL A 93 -6.36 -0.36 2.13
N ASN A 94 -5.75 -0.45 3.31
CA ASN A 94 -6.46 -0.59 4.57
C ASN A 94 -5.99 0.49 5.55
N THR A 95 -6.91 1.26 6.10
CA THR A 95 -6.62 2.32 7.07
C THR A 95 -6.99 1.88 8.49
N GLY A 96 -6.35 2.48 9.48
CA GLY A 96 -6.63 2.31 10.89
C GLY A 96 -6.30 3.58 11.67
N VAL A 97 -7.06 3.82 12.73
CA VAL A 97 -6.86 4.97 13.62
C VAL A 97 -6.89 4.48 15.05
N GLN A 98 -5.88 4.89 15.83
CA GLN A 98 -5.87 4.75 17.28
C GLN A 98 -5.70 6.14 17.87
N SER A 99 -6.58 6.56 18.76
CA SER A 99 -6.51 7.89 19.38
C SER A 99 -6.92 7.89 20.85
N ASN A 100 -6.41 8.87 21.58
CA ASN A 100 -6.85 9.27 22.91
C ASN A 100 -7.04 10.79 22.94
N GLU A 101 -7.33 11.37 24.11
CA GLU A 101 -7.60 12.80 24.26
C GLU A 101 -6.51 13.75 23.72
N LYS A 102 -5.24 13.32 23.67
CA LYS A 102 -4.10 14.18 23.34
C LYS A 102 -3.31 13.73 22.14
N THR A 103 -3.37 12.45 21.77
CA THR A 103 -2.54 11.86 20.72
C THR A 103 -3.34 10.95 19.81
N GLY A 104 -2.98 10.90 18.54
CA GLY A 104 -3.51 9.96 17.56
C GLY A 104 -2.41 9.33 16.72
N ILE A 105 -2.67 8.14 16.21
CA ILE A 105 -1.87 7.47 15.19
C ILE A 105 -2.81 7.10 14.05
N PHE A 106 -2.47 7.54 12.85
CA PHE A 106 -3.05 7.08 11.61
C PHE A 106 -2.10 6.04 11.01
N ILE A 107 -2.64 4.89 10.62
CA ILE A 107 -1.90 3.88 9.87
C ILE A 107 -2.62 3.57 8.56
N THR A 108 -1.92 3.65 7.44
CA THR A 108 -2.42 3.17 6.15
C THR A 108 -1.51 2.09 5.62
N ARG A 109 -2.07 0.92 5.31
CA ARG A 109 -1.36 -0.22 4.75
C ARG A 109 -1.71 -0.36 3.29
N TYR A 110 -0.69 -0.32 2.43
CA TYR A 110 -0.80 -0.51 1.00
C TYR A 110 -0.22 -1.89 0.70
N LEU A 111 -1.10 -2.86 0.44
CA LEU A 111 -0.73 -4.23 0.11
C LEU A 111 -0.60 -4.36 -1.39
N PHE A 112 0.56 -4.86 -1.81
CA PHE A 112 0.89 -5.15 -3.19
C PHE A 112 1.02 -6.65 -3.39
N ARG A 113 0.68 -7.11 -4.59
CA ARG A 113 0.87 -8.49 -5.00
C ARG A 113 1.52 -8.57 -6.38
N LYS A 114 2.24 -9.66 -6.62
CA LYS A 114 2.83 -9.96 -7.93
C LYS A 114 2.70 -11.47 -8.19
N PRO A 115 2.26 -11.90 -9.39
CA PRO A 115 2.25 -13.32 -9.75
C PRO A 115 3.66 -13.93 -9.58
N VAL A 116 3.71 -15.16 -9.05
CA VAL A 116 4.94 -15.96 -8.93
C VAL A 116 5.10 -16.88 -10.13
#